data_AF-A0A7X5L4L9-F1
#
_entry.id   AF-A0A7X5L4L9-F1
#
_cell.length_a   1.000
_cell.length_b   1.000
_cell.length_c   1.000
_cell.angle_alpha   90.00
_cell.angle_beta   90.00
_cell.angle_gamma   90.00
#
_symmetry.space_group_name_H-M   'P 1'
#
loop_
_entity.id
_entity.type
_entity.pdbx_description
1 polymer ?
#
loop_
_entity_poly.entity_id
_entity_poly.type
_entity_poly.pdbx_seq_one_letter_code
_entity_poly.pdbx_strand_id
1 'polypeptide(L)'
;MHENNGKIADNFIGIYPVSKTLRFELKPVGKTQEYIEKHGILDEDLKRAGDYKSVKKIIDAYHKYFIDEALNGIQLDGLKNYYELYEKKRDNNEEKEFQKIQMSLRKQIVKRFSEHPQYKYLFKKELIKNVLPEFTKDNAEEQTLVKSFQEFTTYFEGFHQNRKNMYSDEEKSTAIAYRVVHQNLPKYIDNMRIFSMILNTDIRNHLPELLNNLKTKMDITIVDMGIY
;
A
#
# COMPACT_ATOMS: atom_id res chain seq x y z
N MET A 1 -51.65 -30.61 -4.59
CA MET A 1 -50.26 -30.76 -5.10
C MET A 1 -50.16 -29.87 -6.33
N HIS A 2 -49.60 -28.66 -6.18
CA HIS A 2 -49.36 -27.78 -7.33
C HIS A 2 -47.88 -27.88 -7.69
N GLU A 3 -47.58 -28.67 -8.72
CA GLU A 3 -46.29 -28.69 -9.39
C GLU A 3 -46.08 -27.33 -10.05
N ASN A 4 -45.13 -26.57 -9.51
CA ASN A 4 -44.74 -25.28 -10.06
C ASN A 4 -43.83 -25.56 -11.27
N ASN A 5 -44.41 -25.64 -12.47
CA ASN A 5 -43.75 -25.84 -13.76
C ASN A 5 -42.99 -24.58 -14.25
N GLY A 6 -42.22 -23.92 -13.38
CA GLY A 6 -41.31 -22.85 -13.75
C GLY A 6 -39.98 -23.42 -14.25
N LYS A 7 -39.39 -22.86 -15.30
CA LYS A 7 -38.05 -23.28 -15.74
C LYS A 7 -37.07 -22.95 -14.62
N ILE A 8 -36.14 -23.87 -14.32
CA ILE A 8 -35.11 -23.67 -13.29
C ILE A 8 -34.36 -22.34 -13.45
N ALA A 9 -34.24 -21.82 -14.68
CA ALA A 9 -33.63 -20.53 -15.00
C ALA A 9 -34.31 -19.32 -14.35
N ASP A 10 -35.62 -19.38 -14.10
CA ASP A 10 -36.38 -18.26 -13.52
C ASP A 10 -35.99 -17.98 -12.06
N ASN A 11 -35.48 -19.01 -11.37
CA ASN A 11 -34.92 -18.88 -10.02
C ASN A 11 -33.62 -18.04 -9.99
N PHE A 12 -33.03 -17.72 -11.16
CA PHE A 12 -31.77 -16.99 -11.28
C PHE A 12 -31.93 -15.50 -11.63
N ILE A 13 -33.16 -14.98 -11.68
CA ILE A 13 -33.44 -13.59 -12.03
C ILE A 13 -33.56 -12.75 -10.75
N GLY A 14 -32.84 -11.62 -10.70
CA GLY A 14 -32.96 -10.66 -9.58
C GLY A 14 -32.27 -11.08 -8.28
N ILE A 15 -31.36 -12.07 -8.30
CA ILE A 15 -30.69 -12.58 -7.09
C ILE A 15 -29.77 -11.51 -6.46
N TYR A 16 -29.00 -10.79 -7.26
CA TYR A 16 -28.04 -9.81 -6.76
C TYR A 16 -27.90 -8.61 -7.70
N PRO A 17 -27.58 -7.42 -7.15
CA PRO A 17 -27.37 -6.22 -7.96
C PRO A 17 -26.09 -6.34 -8.80
N VAL A 18 -26.14 -5.82 -10.03
CA VAL A 18 -24.98 -5.75 -10.93
C VAL A 18 -24.79 -4.31 -11.38
N SER A 19 -23.61 -3.75 -11.13
CA SER A 19 -23.25 -2.41 -11.62
C SER A 19 -22.82 -2.48 -13.09
N LYS A 20 -23.39 -1.63 -13.94
CA LYS A 20 -23.01 -1.49 -15.35
C LYS A 20 -22.75 -0.02 -15.66
N THR A 21 -21.69 0.26 -16.41
CA THR A 21 -21.37 1.61 -16.89
C THR A 21 -21.73 1.71 -18.37
N LEU A 22 -22.68 2.57 -18.72
CA LEU A 22 -23.02 2.90 -20.11
C LEU A 22 -22.18 4.11 -20.53
N ARG A 23 -21.65 4.09 -21.75
CA ARG A 23 -20.82 5.17 -22.31
C ARG A 23 -21.48 5.69 -23.58
N PHE A 24 -21.60 7.01 -23.68
CA PHE A 24 -22.21 7.69 -24.82
C PHE A 24 -21.29 8.81 -25.29
N GLU A 25 -21.37 9.10 -26.58
CA GLU A 25 -20.76 10.29 -27.15
C GLU A 25 -21.57 11.53 -26.73
N LEU A 26 -20.88 12.59 -26.28
CA LEU A 26 -21.50 13.88 -25.99
C LEU A 26 -21.25 14.83 -27.17
N LYS A 27 -22.32 15.15 -27.91
CA LYS A 27 -22.27 16.06 -29.06
C LYS A 27 -22.68 17.47 -28.61
N PRO A 28 -21.81 18.50 -28.72
CA PRO A 28 -22.17 19.86 -28.34
C PRO A 28 -23.29 20.40 -29.25
N VAL A 29 -24.24 21.14 -28.67
CA VAL A 29 -25.39 21.70 -29.38
C VAL A 29 -25.36 23.23 -29.31
N GLY A 30 -25.71 23.90 -30.41
CA GLY A 30 -25.74 25.36 -30.50
C GLY A 30 -24.37 25.99 -30.32
N LYS A 31 -24.24 26.96 -29.40
CA LYS A 31 -22.98 27.67 -29.12
C LYS A 31 -22.10 27.00 -28.06
N THR A 32 -22.44 25.79 -27.63
CA THR A 32 -21.71 25.09 -26.56
C THR A 32 -20.23 24.92 -26.90
N GLN A 33 -19.91 24.49 -28.12
CA GLN A 33 -18.53 24.32 -28.56
C GLN A 33 -17.76 25.65 -28.61
N GLU A 34 -18.38 26.70 -29.18
CA GLU A 34 -17.80 28.05 -29.25
C GLU A 34 -17.43 28.57 -27.84
N TYR A 35 -18.30 28.39 -26.86
CA TYR A 35 -18.00 28.82 -25.49
C TYR A 35 -16.92 27.98 -24.81
N ILE A 36 -16.88 26.66 -25.05
CA ILE A 36 -15.82 25.79 -24.52
C ILE A 36 -14.45 26.23 -25.04
N GLU A 37 -14.35 26.49 -26.34
CA GLU A 37 -13.10 26.94 -26.99
C GLU A 37 -12.74 28.36 -26.53
N LYS A 38 -13.70 29.28 -26.51
CA LYS A 38 -13.49 30.66 -26.07
C LYS A 38 -12.98 30.77 -24.63
N HIS A 39 -13.44 29.89 -23.74
CA HIS A 39 -13.04 29.87 -22.34
C HIS A 39 -11.84 28.95 -22.07
N GLY A 40 -11.27 28.28 -23.06
CA GLY A 40 -10.08 27.43 -22.90
C GLY A 40 -10.27 26.25 -21.94
N ILE A 41 -11.51 25.80 -21.74
CA ILE A 41 -11.86 24.80 -20.70
C ILE A 41 -11.08 23.50 -20.91
N LEU A 42 -10.93 23.06 -22.17
CA LEU A 42 -10.22 21.84 -22.51
C LEU A 42 -8.71 21.94 -22.24
N ASP A 43 -8.11 23.11 -22.48
CA ASP A 43 -6.68 23.32 -22.23
C ASP A 43 -6.38 23.31 -20.72
N GLU A 44 -7.25 23.93 -19.92
CA GLU A 44 -7.16 23.88 -18.46
C GLU A 44 -7.31 22.45 -17.93
N ASP A 45 -8.26 21.68 -18.44
CA ASP A 45 -8.47 20.29 -18.03
C ASP A 45 -7.32 19.37 -18.46
N LEU A 46 -6.75 19.58 -19.64
CA LEU A 46 -5.56 18.85 -20.11
C LEU A 46 -4.36 19.13 -19.21
N LYS A 47 -4.12 20.40 -18.90
CA LYS A 47 -3.05 20.81 -17.97
C LYS A 47 -3.28 20.18 -16.59
N ARG A 48 -4.48 20.28 -16.04
CA ARG A 48 -4.84 19.70 -14.73
C ARG A 48 -4.65 18.18 -14.72
N ALA A 49 -5.01 17.48 -15.80
CA ALA A 49 -4.77 16.04 -15.90
C ALA A 49 -3.28 15.68 -15.92
N GLY A 50 -2.44 16.54 -16.51
CA GLY A 50 -0.97 16.45 -16.43
C GLY A 50 -0.46 16.66 -15.00
N ASP A 51 -0.81 17.80 -14.39
CA ASP A 51 -0.38 18.19 -13.05
C ASP A 51 -0.84 17.16 -12.00
N TYR A 52 -2.04 16.59 -12.16
CA TYR A 52 -2.57 15.53 -11.31
C TYR A 52 -1.66 14.31 -11.22
N LYS A 53 -1.00 13.91 -12.32
CA LYS A 53 -0.04 12.80 -12.31
C LYS A 53 1.21 13.16 -11.50
N SER A 54 1.67 14.40 -11.58
CA SER A 54 2.82 14.89 -10.82
C SER A 54 2.50 14.99 -9.33
N VAL A 55 1.34 15.55 -8.96
CA VAL A 55 0.90 15.63 -7.55
C VAL A 55 0.71 14.24 -6.93
N LYS A 56 0.25 13.24 -7.68
CA LYS A 56 0.22 11.85 -7.21
C LYS A 56 1.60 11.33 -6.79
N LYS A 57 2.66 11.66 -7.52
CA LYS A 57 4.04 11.26 -7.17
C LYS A 57 4.47 11.93 -5.87
N ILE A 58 4.11 13.19 -5.66
CA ILE A 58 4.37 13.93 -4.42
C ILE A 58 3.62 13.28 -3.25
N ILE A 59 2.33 12.96 -3.42
CA ILE A 59 1.56 12.24 -2.40
C ILE A 59 2.17 10.86 -2.10
N ASP A 60 2.65 10.14 -3.12
CA ASP A 60 3.32 8.86 -2.94
C ASP A 60 4.65 8.98 -2.19
N ALA A 61 5.43 10.02 -2.46
CA ALA A 61 6.64 10.32 -1.72
C ALA A 61 6.32 10.59 -0.24
N TYR A 62 5.27 11.37 0.04
CA TYR A 62 4.82 11.62 1.40
C TYR A 62 4.31 10.34 2.09
N HIS A 63 3.54 9.48 1.41
CA HIS A 63 3.13 8.19 1.97
C HIS A 63 4.33 7.32 2.33
N LYS A 64 5.38 7.28 1.49
CA LYS A 64 6.61 6.54 1.79
C LYS A 64 7.30 7.09 3.03
N TYR A 65 7.48 8.41 3.10
CA TYR A 65 8.04 9.09 4.27
C TYR A 65 7.24 8.75 5.54
N PHE A 66 5.91 8.88 5.49
CA PHE A 66 5.03 8.54 6.61
C PHE A 66 5.15 7.06 7.03
N ILE A 67 5.21 6.13 6.06
CA ILE A 67 5.30 4.70 6.36
C ILE A 67 6.62 4.39 7.06
N ASP A 68 7.72 4.96 6.58
CA ASP A 68 9.04 4.79 7.15
C ASP A 68 9.08 5.29 8.59
N GLU A 69 8.66 6.54 8.82
CA GLU A 69 8.56 7.15 10.15
C GLU A 69 7.63 6.36 11.11
N ALA A 70 6.48 5.91 10.62
CA ALA A 70 5.51 5.20 11.44
C ALA A 70 5.99 3.80 11.83
N LEU A 71 6.69 3.09 10.93
CA LEU A 71 7.20 1.75 11.18
C LEU A 71 8.59 1.73 11.79
N ASN A 72 9.27 2.88 11.86
CA ASN A 72 10.59 2.97 12.47
C ASN A 72 10.55 2.47 13.92
N GLY A 73 11.46 1.55 14.23
CA GLY A 73 11.59 0.92 15.55
C GLY A 73 10.41 0.04 15.97
N ILE A 74 9.53 -0.38 15.06
CA ILE A 74 8.39 -1.25 15.42
C ILE A 74 8.89 -2.58 16.01
N GLN A 75 8.34 -2.94 17.17
CA GLN A 75 8.52 -4.25 17.79
C GLN A 75 7.20 -5.01 17.68
N LEU A 76 7.27 -6.25 17.18
CA LEU A 76 6.10 -7.09 16.97
C LEU A 76 6.04 -8.21 18.01
N ASP A 77 4.92 -8.28 18.71
CA ASP A 77 4.64 -9.31 19.70
C ASP A 77 4.13 -10.58 19.02
N GLY A 78 4.65 -11.74 19.43
CA GLY A 78 4.24 -13.04 18.91
C GLY A 78 5.06 -13.57 17.73
N LEU A 79 6.19 -12.93 17.39
CA LEU A 79 7.11 -13.42 16.37
C LEU A 79 7.68 -14.82 16.68
N LYS A 80 7.94 -15.11 17.97
CA LYS A 80 8.39 -16.45 18.40
C LYS A 80 7.36 -17.53 18.06
N ASN A 81 6.11 -17.33 18.44
CA ASN A 81 5.02 -18.27 18.13
C ASN A 81 4.80 -18.40 16.62
N TYR A 82 4.92 -17.30 15.88
CA TYR A 82 4.87 -17.34 14.42
C TYR A 82 5.97 -18.26 13.86
N TYR A 83 7.22 -18.10 14.30
CA TYR A 83 8.36 -18.88 13.85
C TYR A 83 8.16 -20.38 14.14
N GLU A 84 7.80 -20.73 15.37
CA GLU A 84 7.56 -22.12 15.78
C GLU A 84 6.46 -22.81 14.95
N LEU A 85 5.35 -22.10 14.68
CA LEU A 85 4.28 -22.61 13.84
C LEU A 85 4.63 -22.63 12.34
N TYR A 86 5.56 -21.78 11.89
CA TYR A 86 6.00 -21.75 10.50
C TYR A 86 6.95 -22.92 10.17
N GLU A 87 7.83 -23.30 11.09
CA GLU A 87 8.79 -24.38 10.86
C GLU A 87 8.20 -25.79 10.90
N LYS A 88 7.17 -26.00 11.72
CA LYS A 88 6.55 -27.33 11.85
C LYS A 88 5.52 -27.61 10.76
N LYS A 89 5.28 -28.90 10.49
CA LYS A 89 4.07 -29.31 9.76
C LYS A 89 2.86 -29.10 10.66
N ARG A 90 1.93 -28.26 10.22
CA ARG A 90 0.74 -27.88 10.99
C ARG A 90 -0.43 -28.83 10.74
N ASP A 91 -1.18 -29.14 11.79
CA ASP A 91 -2.52 -29.73 11.66
C ASP A 91 -3.61 -28.66 11.42
N ASN A 92 -4.87 -29.09 11.34
CA ASN A 92 -6.01 -28.20 11.08
C ASN A 92 -6.28 -27.18 12.21
N ASN A 93 -5.95 -27.50 13.46
CA ASN A 93 -6.12 -26.59 14.59
C ASN A 93 -4.96 -25.58 14.63
N GLU A 94 -3.74 -26.05 14.43
CA GLU A 94 -2.53 -25.24 14.38
C GLU A 94 -2.53 -24.27 13.19
N GLU A 95 -3.13 -24.64 12.06
CA GLU A 95 -3.33 -23.72 10.92
C GLU A 95 -4.25 -22.55 11.30
N LYS A 96 -5.33 -22.81 12.06
CA LYS A 96 -6.21 -21.74 12.56
C LYS A 96 -5.50 -20.85 13.57
N GLU A 97 -4.63 -21.41 14.41
CA GLU A 97 -3.80 -20.63 15.33
C GLU A 97 -2.80 -19.76 14.57
N PHE A 98 -2.17 -20.31 13.53
CA PHE A 98 -1.26 -19.57 12.67
C PHE A 98 -1.94 -18.39 11.99
N GLN A 99 -3.15 -18.59 11.43
CA GLN A 99 -3.96 -17.52 10.87
C GLN A 99 -4.32 -16.43 11.90
N LYS A 100 -4.60 -16.81 13.15
CA LYS A 100 -4.85 -15.85 14.24
C LYS A 100 -3.60 -15.03 14.57
N ILE A 101 -2.43 -15.65 14.62
CA ILE A 101 -1.16 -14.95 14.86
C ILE A 101 -0.84 -14.01 13.69
N GLN A 102 -1.01 -14.47 12.45
CA GLN A 102 -0.87 -13.63 11.27
C GLN A 102 -1.80 -12.41 11.31
N MET A 103 -3.06 -12.60 11.71
CA MET A 103 -4.00 -11.49 11.88
C MET A 103 -3.56 -10.54 13.00
N SER A 104 -3.09 -11.07 14.13
CA SER A 104 -2.58 -10.27 15.25
C SER A 104 -1.40 -9.39 14.82
N LEU A 105 -0.41 -9.96 14.14
CA LEU A 105 0.75 -9.21 13.63
C LEU A 105 0.33 -8.12 12.64
N ARG A 106 -0.62 -8.41 11.73
CA ARG A 106 -1.15 -7.40 10.81
C ARG A 106 -1.81 -6.24 11.56
N LYS A 107 -2.60 -6.55 12.59
CA LYS A 107 -3.27 -5.54 13.42
C LYS A 107 -2.28 -4.65 14.18
N GLN A 108 -1.18 -5.21 14.69
CA GLN A 108 -0.13 -4.43 15.35
C GLN A 108 0.49 -3.40 14.41
N ILE A 109 0.81 -3.80 13.17
CA ILE A 109 1.34 -2.90 12.13
C ILE A 109 0.34 -1.78 11.81
N VAL A 110 -0.93 -2.12 11.60
CA VAL A 110 -1.98 -1.13 11.27
C VAL A 110 -2.29 -0.19 12.43
N LYS A 111 -2.25 -0.71 13.66
CA LYS A 111 -2.38 0.10 14.88
C LYS A 111 -1.28 1.16 14.94
N ARG A 112 -0.04 0.79 14.63
CA ARG A 112 1.09 1.72 14.63
C ARG A 112 0.91 2.88 13.64
N PHE A 113 0.34 2.61 12.46
CA PHE A 113 -0.05 3.68 11.53
C PHE A 113 -1.13 4.58 12.12
N SER A 114 -2.15 3.99 12.72
CA SER A 114 -3.32 4.72 13.26
C SER A 114 -2.97 5.61 14.45
N GLU A 115 -1.96 5.24 15.24
CA GLU A 115 -1.43 6.04 16.36
C GLU A 115 -0.60 7.25 15.90
N HIS A 116 -0.08 7.24 14.66
CA HIS A 116 0.70 8.35 14.15
C HIS A 116 -0.19 9.60 13.95
N PRO A 117 0.16 10.78 14.51
CA PRO A 117 -0.69 11.98 14.48
C PRO A 117 -1.13 12.41 13.09
N GLN A 118 -0.27 12.18 12.09
CA GLN A 118 -0.53 12.54 10.69
C GLN A 118 -1.50 11.60 9.95
N TYR A 119 -1.79 10.41 10.49
CA TYR A 119 -2.60 9.40 9.80
C TYR A 119 -4.01 9.91 9.47
N LYS A 120 -4.61 10.69 10.38
CA LYS A 120 -5.96 11.26 10.21
C LYS A 120 -6.09 12.24 9.02
N TYR A 121 -4.97 12.74 8.50
CA TYR A 121 -4.94 13.68 7.37
C TYR A 121 -4.63 13.00 6.03
N LEU A 122 -4.02 11.81 6.02
CA LEU A 122 -3.54 11.12 4.81
C LEU A 122 -4.57 10.93 3.70
N PHE A 123 -5.84 10.87 4.05
CA PHE A 123 -6.93 10.58 3.10
C PHE A 123 -7.97 11.70 3.06
N LYS A 124 -7.62 12.90 3.53
CA LYS A 124 -8.52 14.04 3.59
C LYS A 124 -7.94 15.25 2.87
N LYS A 125 -8.78 16.27 2.66
CA LYS A 125 -8.40 17.54 2.03
C LYS A 125 -7.21 18.22 2.72
N GLU A 126 -7.04 18.02 4.03
CA GLU A 126 -5.94 18.57 4.81
C GLU A 126 -4.58 18.06 4.33
N LEU A 127 -4.50 16.89 3.69
CA LEU A 127 -3.27 16.43 3.04
C LEU A 127 -2.80 17.47 2.02
N ILE A 128 -3.68 17.85 1.10
CA ILE A 128 -3.36 18.77 0.00
C ILE A 128 -3.26 20.22 0.50
N LYS A 129 -4.15 20.62 1.43
CA LYS A 129 -4.22 22.02 1.88
C LYS A 129 -3.11 22.39 2.88
N ASN A 130 -2.70 21.46 3.75
CA ASN A 130 -1.82 21.79 4.88
C ASN A 130 -0.52 20.95 4.90
N VAL A 131 -0.63 19.64 4.74
CA VAL A 131 0.50 18.72 4.94
C VAL A 131 1.51 18.79 3.79
N LEU A 132 1.04 18.66 2.55
CA LEU A 132 1.92 18.68 1.38
C LEU A 132 2.63 20.03 1.17
N PRO A 133 1.98 21.19 1.37
CA PRO A 133 2.68 22.47 1.26
C PRO A 133 3.87 22.63 2.22
N GLU A 134 3.79 22.03 3.41
CA GLU A 134 4.90 21.98 4.36
C GLU A 134 5.96 20.95 3.92
N PHE A 135 5.52 19.78 3.45
CA PHE A 135 6.42 18.72 2.97
C PHE A 135 7.25 19.16 1.74
N THR A 136 6.69 20.00 0.88
CA THR A 136 7.34 20.49 -0.35
C THR A 136 7.89 21.91 -0.23
N LYS A 137 8.03 22.44 1.00
CA LYS A 137 8.46 23.84 1.22
C LYS A 137 9.80 24.19 0.59
N ASP A 138 10.71 23.22 0.49
CA ASP A 138 12.05 23.40 -0.07
C ASP A 138 12.11 23.11 -1.59
N ASN A 139 10.97 22.77 -2.22
CA ASN A 139 10.85 22.52 -3.65
C ASN A 139 9.76 23.42 -4.26
N ALA A 140 10.19 24.55 -4.84
CA ALA A 140 9.29 25.56 -5.39
C ALA A 140 8.36 25.03 -6.51
N GLU A 141 8.85 24.09 -7.33
CA GLU A 141 8.05 23.49 -8.41
C GLU A 141 6.94 22.60 -7.84
N GLU A 142 7.29 21.70 -6.91
CA GLU A 142 6.32 20.84 -6.25
C GLU A 142 5.32 21.64 -5.41
N GLN A 143 5.78 22.69 -4.73
CA GLN A 143 4.90 23.57 -3.96
C GLN A 143 3.87 24.27 -4.86
N THR A 144 4.29 24.72 -6.06
CA THR A 144 3.38 25.34 -7.04
C THR A 144 2.34 24.33 -7.55
N LEU A 145 2.76 23.10 -7.82
CA LEU A 145 1.86 22.01 -8.24
C LEU A 145 0.85 21.64 -7.15
N VAL A 146 1.27 21.52 -5.90
CA VAL A 146 0.34 21.21 -4.79
C VAL A 146 -0.66 22.35 -4.60
N LYS A 147 -0.21 23.61 -4.67
CA LYS A 147 -1.07 24.80 -4.53
C LYS A 147 -2.17 24.86 -5.60
N SER A 148 -1.90 24.42 -6.83
CA SER A 148 -2.91 24.44 -7.90
C SER A 148 -4.12 23.54 -7.63
N PHE A 149 -4.02 22.60 -6.68
CA PHE A 149 -5.10 21.68 -6.28
C PHE A 149 -5.76 21.99 -4.93
N GLN A 150 -5.42 23.10 -4.26
CA GLN A 150 -5.98 23.42 -2.93
C GLN A 150 -7.51 23.54 -2.93
N GLU A 151 -8.10 24.01 -4.02
CA GLU A 151 -9.56 24.10 -4.19
C GLU A 151 -10.15 22.92 -4.99
N PHE A 152 -9.33 21.97 -5.41
CA PHE A 152 -9.71 20.79 -6.20
C PHE A 152 -9.35 19.48 -5.49
N THR A 153 -9.46 19.41 -4.16
CA THR A 153 -9.03 18.23 -3.39
C THR A 153 -9.83 16.96 -3.70
N THR A 154 -11.08 17.10 -4.18
CA THR A 154 -11.96 15.98 -4.53
C THR A 154 -11.44 15.15 -5.72
N TYR A 155 -10.57 15.73 -6.57
CA TYR A 155 -9.90 15.01 -7.66
C TYR A 155 -9.07 13.79 -7.18
N PHE A 156 -8.73 13.78 -5.89
CA PHE A 156 -7.93 12.73 -5.27
C PHE A 156 -8.76 11.69 -4.50
N GLU A 157 -10.09 11.78 -4.42
CA GLU A 157 -10.91 10.83 -3.63
C GLU A 157 -10.68 9.37 -4.01
N GLY A 158 -10.79 9.04 -5.30
CA GLY A 158 -10.53 7.68 -5.78
C GLY A 158 -9.07 7.23 -5.54
N PHE A 159 -8.14 8.18 -5.58
CA PHE A 159 -6.73 7.92 -5.28
C PHE A 159 -6.49 7.67 -3.79
N HIS A 160 -7.10 8.46 -2.91
CA HIS A 160 -7.07 8.27 -1.47
C HIS A 160 -7.69 6.93 -1.07
N GLN A 161 -8.78 6.52 -1.70
CA GLN A 161 -9.37 5.20 -1.45
C GLN A 161 -8.40 4.07 -1.84
N ASN A 162 -7.72 4.20 -2.98
CA ASN A 162 -6.68 3.25 -3.39
C ASN A 162 -5.51 3.19 -2.41
N ARG A 163 -5.08 4.34 -1.88
CA ARG A 163 -4.01 4.41 -0.86
C ARG A 163 -4.46 3.86 0.48
N LYS A 164 -5.71 4.10 0.88
CA LYS A 164 -6.27 3.57 2.13
C LYS A 164 -6.20 2.04 2.19
N ASN A 165 -6.39 1.35 1.06
CA ASN A 165 -6.25 -0.10 0.98
C ASN A 165 -4.87 -0.61 1.40
N MET A 166 -3.81 0.19 1.26
CA MET A 166 -2.45 -0.17 1.69
C MET A 166 -2.33 -0.28 3.21
N TYR A 167 -3.22 0.36 3.97
CA TYR A 167 -3.22 0.42 5.43
C TYR A 167 -4.24 -0.52 6.09
N SER A 168 -4.82 -1.47 5.33
CA SER A 168 -5.76 -2.46 5.85
C SER A 168 -5.06 -3.58 6.65
N ASP A 169 -5.72 -4.09 7.68
CA ASP A 169 -5.32 -5.30 8.42
C ASP A 169 -5.90 -6.58 7.80
N GLU A 170 -6.75 -6.44 6.80
CA GLU A 170 -7.31 -7.57 6.05
C GLU A 170 -6.24 -8.32 5.26
N GLU A 171 -6.56 -9.55 4.89
CA GLU A 171 -5.68 -10.41 4.09
C GLU A 171 -5.74 -10.04 2.60
N LYS A 172 -5.30 -8.81 2.28
CA LYS A 172 -5.30 -8.27 0.91
C LYS A 172 -3.86 -8.06 0.45
N SER A 173 -3.53 -8.53 -0.75
CA SER A 173 -2.18 -8.44 -1.33
C SER A 173 -1.67 -7.00 -1.53
N THR A 174 -2.59 -6.03 -1.56
CA THR A 174 -2.31 -4.59 -1.65
C THR A 174 -1.93 -3.96 -0.31
N ALA A 175 -2.17 -4.63 0.82
CA ALA A 175 -1.89 -4.11 2.16
C ALA A 175 -0.42 -4.29 2.55
N ILE A 176 0.14 -3.26 3.21
CA ILE A 176 1.51 -3.27 3.73
C ILE A 176 1.66 -4.33 4.82
N ALA A 177 0.70 -4.41 5.75
CA ALA A 177 0.70 -5.40 6.80
C ALA A 177 0.70 -6.84 6.24
N TYR A 178 -0.06 -7.08 5.17
CA TYR A 178 -0.02 -8.36 4.46
C TYR A 178 1.36 -8.64 3.85
N ARG A 179 1.95 -7.66 3.15
CA ARG A 179 3.30 -7.77 2.57
C ARG A 179 4.35 -8.14 3.62
N VAL A 180 4.32 -7.50 4.78
CA VAL A 180 5.24 -7.79 5.89
C VAL A 180 5.03 -9.21 6.42
N VAL A 181 3.79 -9.57 6.76
CA VAL A 181 3.49 -10.80 7.52
C VAL A 181 3.40 -12.07 6.66
N HIS A 182 2.92 -11.99 5.42
CA HIS A 182 2.64 -13.17 4.57
C HIS A 182 3.69 -13.38 3.48
N GLN A 183 4.54 -12.38 3.24
CA GLN A 183 5.53 -12.46 2.17
C GLN A 183 6.95 -12.24 2.69
N ASN A 184 7.20 -11.14 3.39
CA ASN A 184 8.56 -10.82 3.83
C ASN A 184 8.99 -11.69 5.02
N LEU A 185 8.13 -11.86 6.03
CA LEU A 185 8.46 -12.64 7.22
C LEU A 185 8.73 -14.13 6.91
N PRO A 186 7.91 -14.85 6.12
CA PRO A 186 8.24 -16.20 5.64
C PRO A 186 9.60 -16.30 4.95
N LYS A 187 9.87 -15.38 4.00
CA LYS A 187 11.15 -15.32 3.29
C LYS A 187 12.32 -15.08 4.23
N TYR A 188 12.14 -14.23 5.23
CA TYR A 188 13.17 -13.97 6.24
C TYR A 188 13.48 -15.24 7.04
N ILE A 189 12.45 -15.99 7.46
CA ILE A 189 12.62 -17.26 8.17
C ILE A 189 13.30 -18.31 7.27
N ASP A 190 12.88 -18.42 6.00
CA ASP A 190 13.53 -19.32 5.05
C ASP A 190 15.01 -18.96 4.83
N ASN A 191 15.34 -17.67 4.79
CA ASN A 191 16.72 -17.18 4.72
C ASN A 191 17.52 -17.57 5.96
N MET A 192 16.95 -17.45 7.17
CA MET A 192 17.61 -17.90 8.41
C MET A 192 17.94 -19.39 8.36
N ARG A 193 17.01 -20.22 7.87
CA ARG A 193 17.22 -21.67 7.71
C ARG A 193 18.33 -21.97 6.72
N ILE A 194 18.29 -21.35 5.54
CA ILE A 194 19.33 -21.54 4.50
C ILE A 194 20.69 -21.11 5.03
N PHE A 195 20.76 -19.97 5.71
CA PHE A 195 22.00 -19.48 6.31
C PHE A 195 22.54 -20.46 7.36
N SER A 196 21.69 -21.00 8.22
CA SER A 196 22.06 -22.02 9.21
C SER A 196 22.59 -23.30 8.57
N MET A 197 22.01 -23.72 7.43
CA MET A 197 22.53 -24.86 6.66
C MET A 197 23.92 -24.56 6.09
N ILE A 198 24.12 -23.37 5.51
CA ILE A 198 25.42 -22.96 4.94
C ILE A 198 26.51 -22.96 6.02
N LEU A 199 26.21 -22.49 7.23
CA LEU A 199 27.16 -22.49 8.35
C LEU A 199 27.66 -23.89 8.74
N ASN A 200 26.90 -24.93 8.43
CA ASN A 200 27.25 -26.33 8.67
C ASN A 200 28.00 -27.00 7.49
N THR A 201 28.37 -26.22 6.46
CA THR A 201 29.10 -26.70 5.28
C THR A 201 30.44 -25.99 5.12
N ASP A 202 31.32 -26.51 4.26
CA ASP A 202 32.62 -25.89 3.96
C ASP A 202 32.51 -24.50 3.31
N ILE A 203 31.34 -24.17 2.75
CA ILE A 203 31.04 -22.84 2.17
C ILE A 203 31.23 -21.74 3.22
N ARG A 204 31.04 -22.04 4.51
CA ARG A 204 31.24 -21.08 5.61
C ARG A 204 32.61 -20.41 5.57
N ASN A 205 33.64 -21.12 5.07
CA ASN A 205 35.02 -20.62 5.00
C ASN A 205 35.16 -19.45 4.00
N HIS A 206 34.22 -19.32 3.06
CA HIS A 206 34.18 -18.24 2.07
C HIS A 206 33.29 -17.05 2.49
N LEU A 207 32.55 -17.16 3.60
CA LEU A 207 31.67 -16.07 4.08
C LEU A 207 32.43 -14.76 4.37
N PRO A 208 33.64 -14.76 4.96
CA PRO A 208 34.39 -13.52 5.18
C PRO A 208 34.72 -12.78 3.88
N GLU A 209 35.12 -13.52 2.84
CA GLU A 209 35.41 -12.96 1.52
C GLU A 209 34.15 -12.41 0.86
N LEU A 210 33.05 -13.16 0.90
CA LEU A 210 31.73 -12.73 0.45
C LEU A 210 31.28 -11.43 1.14
N LEU A 211 31.44 -11.36 2.46
CA LEU A 211 31.09 -10.16 3.23
C LEU A 211 31.95 -8.96 2.81
N ASN A 212 33.25 -9.14 2.59
CA ASN A 212 34.14 -8.08 2.14
C ASN A 212 33.79 -7.58 0.73
N ASN A 213 33.44 -8.50 -0.17
CA ASN A 213 32.98 -8.19 -1.52
C ASN A 213 31.65 -7.42 -1.51
N LEU A 214 30.72 -7.78 -0.61
CA LEU A 214 29.46 -7.06 -0.42
C LEU A 214 29.68 -5.65 0.12
N LYS A 215 30.54 -5.49 1.14
CA LYS A 215 30.92 -4.17 1.70
C LYS A 215 31.46 -3.24 0.60
N THR A 216 32.40 -3.75 -0.19
CA THR A 216 33.03 -2.98 -1.27
C THR A 216 32.05 -2.56 -2.36
N LYS A 217 31.03 -3.39 -2.65
CA LYS A 217 30.06 -3.12 -3.72
C LYS A 217 28.86 -2.26 -3.29
N MET A 218 28.48 -2.29 -2.02
CA MET A 218 27.23 -1.67 -1.55
C MET A 218 27.44 -0.44 -0.65
N ASP A 219 28.69 -0.03 -0.39
CA ASP A 219 29.03 1.09 0.49
C ASP A 219 28.35 1.01 1.88
N ILE A 220 28.25 -0.22 2.41
CA ILE A 220 27.60 -0.50 3.69
C ILE A 220 28.65 -0.39 4.81
N THR A 221 28.56 0.67 5.61
CA THR A 221 29.13 0.66 6.96
C THR A 221 28.26 -0.23 7.85
N ILE A 222 28.76 -1.39 8.24
CA ILE A 222 28.11 -2.21 9.25
C ILE A 222 28.13 -1.41 10.55
N VAL A 223 26.96 -0.96 11.01
CA VAL A 223 26.78 -0.54 12.40
C VAL A 223 27.00 -1.78 13.24
N ASP A 224 28.04 -1.77 14.05
CA ASP A 224 28.41 -2.85 14.95
C ASP A 224 27.24 -3.11 15.90
N MET A 225 26.35 -4.04 15.56
CA MET A 225 25.37 -4.54 16.51
C MET A 225 26.11 -5.48 17.44
N GLY A 226 26.70 -4.91 18.47
CA GLY A 226 27.29 -5.64 19.59
C GLY A 226 26.26 -6.60 20.17
N ILE A 227 26.36 -7.87 19.78
CA ILE A 227 25.68 -8.98 20.44
C ILE A 227 26.79 -9.71 21.19
N TYR A 228 26.87 -9.42 22.50
CA TYR A 228 27.49 -10.30 23.50
C TYR A 228 26.49 -11.39 23.88
#